data_AF-A0A7W7C730-F1
#
_entry.id   AF-A0A7W7C730-F1
#
_cell.length_a   1.000
_cell.length_b   1.000
_cell.length_c   1.000
_cell.angle_alpha   90.00
_cell.angle_beta   90.00
_cell.angle_gamma   90.00
#
_symmetry.space_group_name_H-M   'P 1'
#
loop_
_entity.id
_entity.type
_entity.pdbx_description
1 polymer ?
#
loop_
_entity_poly.entity_id
_entity_poly.type
_entity_poly.pdbx_seq_one_letter_code
_entity_poly.pdbx_strand_id
1 'polypeptide(L)'
;MPVLLPLLLASGCVQIVSGPEEAGTGESQPTASPQVVSPGGVVRTSDNPREVIRVVYASVANEDTRLACTMFSPEAGKAFAANFGKADCPEAITHLAKQVTDKIRYKNIQVDEQAVLASGGKSTAFSCALAVTTGPRLGEFALERSPDGWLVTGHRTEPADCSPS
;
A
#
# COMPACT_ATOMS: atom_id res chain seq x y z
N MET A 1 -23.98 -9.40 -71.33
CA MET A 1 -22.99 -8.73 -72.21
C MET A 1 -23.33 -7.25 -72.25
N PRO A 2 -22.38 -6.31 -72.30
CA PRO A 2 -21.15 -6.22 -71.51
C PRO A 2 -20.89 -4.77 -70.99
N VAL A 3 -19.75 -4.60 -70.30
CA VAL A 3 -18.90 -3.38 -70.14
C VAL A 3 -19.51 -2.11 -69.47
N LEU A 4 -18.76 -1.24 -68.77
CA LEU A 4 -17.34 -0.92 -68.80
C LEU A 4 -16.97 -0.23 -67.46
N LEU A 5 -15.75 -0.47 -66.99
CA LEU A 5 -15.06 0.27 -65.92
C LEU A 5 -14.84 1.74 -66.33
N PRO A 6 -14.70 2.67 -65.36
CA PRO A 6 -13.49 3.50 -65.41
C PRO A 6 -12.78 3.68 -64.04
N LEU A 7 -11.46 3.50 -64.10
CA LEU A 7 -10.48 4.17 -63.24
C LEU A 7 -10.59 5.70 -63.44
N LEU A 8 -10.39 6.50 -62.39
CA LEU A 8 -9.41 7.60 -62.41
C LEU A 8 -9.22 8.24 -61.02
N LEU A 9 -7.95 8.53 -60.74
CA LEU A 9 -7.40 9.11 -59.52
C LEU A 9 -7.65 10.63 -59.42
N ALA A 10 -7.82 11.13 -58.19
CA ALA A 10 -7.40 12.47 -57.77
C ALA A 10 -7.28 12.45 -56.23
N SER A 11 -6.08 12.54 -55.66
CA SER A 11 -5.29 13.75 -55.45
C SER A 11 -5.94 14.72 -54.46
N GLY A 12 -5.39 14.76 -53.25
CA GLY A 12 -5.84 15.62 -52.17
C GLY A 12 -4.95 15.51 -50.94
N CYS A 13 -3.70 15.95 -51.07
CA CYS A 13 -2.81 16.18 -49.94
C CYS A 13 -3.46 17.21 -49.00
N VAL A 14 -3.79 16.79 -47.78
CA VAL A 14 -4.15 17.73 -46.71
C VAL A 14 -2.91 18.54 -46.35
N GLN A 15 -3.08 19.86 -46.46
CA GLN A 15 -2.06 20.88 -46.25
C GLN A 15 -1.57 20.88 -44.80
N ILE A 16 -0.24 20.88 -44.65
CA ILE A 16 0.42 21.18 -43.39
C ILE A 16 0.37 22.70 -43.22
N VAL A 17 -0.43 23.17 -42.27
CA VAL A 17 -0.42 24.58 -41.84
C VAL A 17 0.70 24.77 -40.84
N SER A 18 1.68 25.59 -41.21
CA SER A 18 2.67 26.15 -40.32
C SER A 18 2.09 27.39 -39.63
N GLY A 19 2.09 27.40 -38.30
CA GLY A 19 1.75 28.56 -37.45
C GLY A 19 2.46 28.44 -36.08
N PRO A 20 2.95 29.54 -35.49
CA PRO A 20 3.98 29.51 -34.44
C PRO A 20 3.43 29.38 -33.01
N GLU A 21 4.35 28.99 -32.12
CA GLU A 21 4.30 28.92 -30.65
C GLU A 21 3.32 29.87 -29.96
N GLU A 22 2.49 29.32 -29.07
CA GLU A 22 2.07 29.95 -27.80
C GLU A 22 1.88 28.84 -26.76
N ALA A 23 2.38 29.10 -25.55
CA ALA A 23 2.51 28.17 -24.45
C ALA A 23 1.17 27.58 -23.95
N GLY A 24 1.14 26.25 -23.77
CA GLY A 24 0.01 25.53 -23.20
C GLY A 24 0.48 24.35 -22.36
N THR A 25 0.56 24.57 -21.06
CA THR A 25 0.80 23.54 -20.03
C THR A 25 -0.36 22.55 -19.99
N GLY A 26 -0.12 21.30 -20.40
CA GLY A 26 -1.02 20.14 -20.28
C GLY A 26 -0.38 19.00 -21.07
N GLU A 27 -0.23 17.77 -20.61
CA GLU A 27 -0.94 17.01 -19.60
C GLU A 27 0.06 15.91 -19.16
N SER A 28 0.55 15.96 -17.92
CA SER A 28 1.41 14.88 -17.40
C SER A 28 0.53 13.66 -17.13
N GLN A 29 0.43 12.80 -18.13
CA GLN A 29 -0.08 11.45 -17.99
C GLN A 29 0.71 10.75 -16.86
N PRO A 30 0.08 10.27 -15.77
CA PRO A 30 0.79 9.48 -14.78
C PRO A 30 1.22 8.20 -15.48
N THR A 31 2.52 8.11 -15.79
CA THR A 31 3.12 6.87 -16.25
C THR A 31 3.09 5.93 -15.06
N ALA A 32 2.03 5.11 -14.97
CA ALA A 32 2.03 3.95 -14.10
C ALA A 32 3.25 3.12 -14.50
N SER A 33 4.30 3.13 -13.67
CA SER A 33 5.45 2.27 -13.88
C SER A 33 4.94 0.82 -13.92
N PRO A 34 5.26 0.04 -14.97
CA PRO A 34 4.97 -1.38 -14.96
C PRO A 34 5.80 -1.98 -13.83
N GLN A 35 5.16 -2.42 -12.75
CA GLN A 35 5.85 -3.21 -11.75
C GLN A 35 6.24 -4.54 -12.41
N VAL A 36 7.55 -4.73 -12.57
CA VAL A 36 8.14 -5.98 -13.05
C VAL A 36 7.84 -7.05 -12.00
N VAL A 37 6.80 -7.84 -12.22
CA VAL A 37 6.57 -9.08 -11.50
C VAL A 37 7.49 -10.14 -12.07
N SER A 38 8.62 -10.39 -11.39
CA SER A 38 9.44 -11.57 -11.68
C SER A 38 8.69 -12.84 -11.25
N PRO A 39 8.65 -13.89 -12.08
CA PRO A 39 8.12 -15.18 -11.67
C PRO A 39 9.06 -15.77 -10.61
N GLY A 40 8.59 -15.83 -9.37
CA GLY A 40 9.37 -16.22 -8.18
C GLY A 40 9.65 -15.08 -7.16
N GLY A 41 8.98 -13.93 -7.29
CA GLY A 41 9.25 -12.72 -6.51
C GLY A 41 9.29 -12.92 -4.99
N VAL A 42 10.49 -12.85 -4.42
CA VAL A 42 10.67 -12.65 -2.98
C VAL A 42 10.19 -11.25 -2.60
N VAL A 43 9.24 -11.15 -1.67
CA VAL A 43 8.81 -9.87 -1.12
C VAL A 43 9.92 -9.37 -0.21
N ARG A 44 10.67 -8.36 -0.66
CA ARG A 44 11.63 -7.67 0.19
C ARG A 44 10.94 -6.62 1.03
N THR A 45 11.14 -6.71 2.33
CA THR A 45 10.62 -5.80 3.35
C THR A 45 11.77 -5.02 3.97
N SER A 46 11.46 -4.07 4.86
CA SER A 46 12.50 -3.24 5.49
C SER A 46 13.38 -4.06 6.44
N ASP A 47 14.66 -3.69 6.55
CA ASP A 47 15.60 -4.23 7.53
C ASP A 47 15.40 -3.69 8.96
N ASN A 48 14.44 -2.79 9.15
CA ASN A 48 14.06 -2.20 10.43
C ASN A 48 12.60 -2.54 10.79
N PRO A 49 12.32 -3.20 11.93
CA PRO A 49 10.96 -3.62 12.27
C PRO A 49 10.03 -2.42 12.49
N ARG A 50 10.56 -1.27 12.94
CA ARG A 50 9.77 -0.03 13.09
C ARG A 50 9.22 0.46 11.76
N GLU A 51 9.98 0.27 10.68
CA GLU A 51 9.57 0.72 9.36
C GLU A 51 8.43 -0.14 8.80
N VAL A 52 8.42 -1.44 9.09
CA VAL A 52 7.29 -2.31 8.74
C VAL A 52 5.99 -1.80 9.36
N ILE A 53 6.02 -1.40 10.64
CA ILE A 53 4.85 -0.84 11.34
C ILE A 53 4.42 0.50 10.72
N ARG A 54 5.37 1.39 10.39
CA ARG A 54 5.05 2.64 9.69
C ARG A 54 4.38 2.38 8.34
N VAL A 55 4.88 1.41 7.57
CA VAL A 55 4.29 1.02 6.29
C VAL A 55 2.86 0.50 6.49
N VAL A 56 2.58 -0.36 7.47
CA VAL A 56 1.20 -0.83 7.74
C VAL A 56 0.26 0.34 8.05
N TYR A 57 0.66 1.27 8.91
CA TYR A 57 -0.14 2.47 9.21
C TYR A 57 -0.34 3.37 7.99
N ALA A 58 0.71 3.59 7.19
CA ALA A 58 0.63 4.38 5.98
C ALA A 58 -0.28 3.72 4.92
N SER A 59 -0.21 2.40 4.78
CA SER A 59 -1.07 1.65 3.88
C SER A 59 -2.53 1.71 4.30
N VAL A 60 -2.86 1.66 5.60
CA VAL A 60 -4.23 1.89 6.07
C VAL A 60 -4.71 3.31 5.73
N ALA A 61 -3.91 4.35 5.96
CA ALA A 61 -4.30 5.72 5.60
C ALA A 61 -4.57 5.89 4.09
N ASN A 62 -3.77 5.23 3.27
CA ASN A 62 -3.85 5.31 1.81
C ASN A 62 -4.81 4.29 1.18
N GLU A 63 -5.41 3.39 1.99
CA GLU A 63 -6.18 2.24 1.50
C GLU A 63 -5.39 1.33 0.53
N ASP A 64 -4.08 1.23 0.73
CA ASP A 64 -3.21 0.38 -0.08
C ASP A 64 -3.22 -1.05 0.46
N THR A 65 -4.26 -1.80 0.10
CA THR A 65 -4.47 -3.19 0.52
C THR A 65 -3.32 -4.10 0.09
N ARG A 66 -2.75 -3.86 -1.10
CA ARG A 66 -1.66 -4.69 -1.64
C ARG A 66 -0.40 -4.53 -0.80
N LEU A 67 0.05 -3.30 -0.57
CA LEU A 67 1.26 -3.04 0.18
C LEU A 67 1.10 -3.42 1.65
N ALA A 68 -0.06 -3.17 2.26
CA ALA A 68 -0.31 -3.62 3.63
C ALA A 68 -0.18 -5.13 3.76
N CYS A 69 -0.88 -5.89 2.91
CA CYS A 69 -0.96 -7.33 3.06
C CYS A 69 0.34 -8.06 2.71
N THR A 70 1.27 -7.44 1.97
CA THR A 70 2.61 -8.00 1.76
C THR A 70 3.52 -7.87 2.98
N MET A 71 3.18 -7.04 3.97
CA MET A 71 3.90 -6.95 5.25
C MET A 71 3.60 -8.11 6.20
N PHE A 72 2.57 -8.91 5.91
CA PHE A 72 2.13 -10.03 6.74
C PHE A 72 2.50 -11.37 6.11
N SER A 73 2.87 -12.32 6.96
CA SER A 73 2.70 -13.75 6.64
C SER A 73 1.23 -14.06 6.38
N PRO A 74 0.90 -15.12 5.61
CA PRO A 74 -0.48 -15.53 5.36
C PRO A 74 -1.31 -15.70 6.64
N GLU A 75 -0.71 -16.32 7.66
CA GLU A 75 -1.35 -16.60 8.95
C GLU A 75 -1.60 -15.29 9.73
N ALA A 76 -0.62 -14.39 9.77
CA ALA A 76 -0.76 -13.11 10.45
C ALA A 76 -1.79 -12.21 9.76
N GLY A 77 -1.84 -12.19 8.43
CA GLY A 77 -2.84 -11.44 7.66
C GLY A 77 -4.26 -11.93 7.94
N LYS A 78 -4.44 -13.26 8.07
CA LYS A 78 -5.72 -13.85 8.48
C LYS A 78 -6.10 -13.47 9.92
N ALA A 79 -5.14 -13.53 10.85
CA ALA A 79 -5.36 -13.13 12.24
C ALA A 79 -5.69 -11.63 12.37
N PHE A 80 -5.01 -10.79 11.60
CA PHE A 80 -5.32 -9.36 11.47
C PHE A 80 -6.76 -9.13 11.06
N ALA A 81 -7.18 -9.75 9.95
CA ALA A 81 -8.55 -9.63 9.47
C ALA A 81 -9.59 -10.11 10.48
N ALA A 82 -9.37 -11.28 11.07
CA ALA A 82 -10.28 -11.87 12.05
C ALA A 82 -10.46 -10.97 13.29
N ASN A 83 -9.38 -10.37 13.78
CA ASN A 83 -9.40 -9.46 14.94
C ASN A 83 -10.18 -8.17 14.68
N PHE A 84 -10.39 -7.78 13.42
CA PHE A 84 -11.26 -6.67 13.01
C PHE A 84 -12.62 -7.14 12.44
N GLY A 85 -12.94 -8.43 12.55
CA GLY A 85 -14.18 -9.01 12.05
C GLY A 85 -14.34 -8.86 10.54
N LYS A 86 -13.28 -9.16 9.78
CA LYS A 86 -13.23 -9.09 8.31
C LYS A 86 -12.78 -10.42 7.73
N ALA A 87 -13.14 -10.69 6.47
CA ALA A 87 -12.88 -11.99 5.87
C ALA A 87 -11.38 -12.18 5.57
N ASP A 88 -10.71 -11.13 5.12
CA ASP A 88 -9.30 -11.15 4.73
C ASP A 88 -8.59 -9.81 5.00
N CYS A 89 -7.28 -9.83 4.78
CA CYS A 89 -6.44 -8.65 5.00
C CYS A 89 -6.89 -7.43 4.17
N PRO A 90 -7.17 -7.55 2.85
CA PRO A 90 -7.69 -6.42 2.07
C PRO A 90 -8.96 -5.79 2.65
N GLU A 91 -9.95 -6.61 3.04
CA GLU A 91 -11.19 -6.11 3.66
C GLU A 91 -10.92 -5.41 4.99
N ALA A 92 -9.97 -5.91 5.78
CA ALA A 92 -9.53 -5.27 7.03
C ALA A 92 -8.92 -3.89 6.79
N ILE A 93 -8.02 -3.77 5.83
CA ILE A 93 -7.38 -2.50 5.48
C ILE A 93 -8.40 -1.49 4.98
N THR A 94 -9.30 -1.87 4.06
CA THR A 94 -10.39 -1.01 3.58
C THR A 94 -11.35 -0.61 4.70
N HIS A 95 -11.66 -1.52 5.63
CA HIS A 95 -12.50 -1.19 6.77
C HIS A 95 -11.86 -0.18 7.72
N LEU A 96 -10.57 -0.35 8.02
CA LEU A 96 -9.82 0.53 8.91
C LEU A 96 -9.58 1.90 8.29
N ALA A 97 -9.31 1.96 6.98
CA ALA A 97 -9.13 3.21 6.24
C ALA A 97 -10.31 4.17 6.38
N LYS A 98 -11.54 3.64 6.47
CA LYS A 98 -12.78 4.42 6.67
C LYS A 98 -12.89 5.07 8.04
N GLN A 99 -12.09 4.63 9.01
CA GLN A 99 -12.08 5.15 10.38
C GLN A 99 -10.97 6.18 10.59
N VAL A 100 -10.10 6.41 9.60
CA VAL A 100 -9.04 7.41 9.65
C VAL A 100 -9.63 8.79 9.35
N THR A 101 -9.52 9.71 10.32
CA THR A 101 -10.07 11.07 10.23
C THR A 101 -9.07 12.10 9.68
N ASP A 102 -7.77 11.85 9.85
CA ASP A 102 -6.69 12.65 9.25
C ASP A 102 -5.62 11.68 8.72
N LYS A 103 -5.63 11.47 7.40
CA LYS A 103 -4.71 10.57 6.71
C LYS A 103 -3.25 11.01 6.82
N ILE A 104 -2.99 12.32 6.83
CA ILE A 104 -1.62 12.84 6.88
C ILE A 104 -1.01 12.60 8.25
N ARG A 105 -1.75 12.83 9.34
CA ARG A 105 -1.26 12.50 10.69
C ARG A 105 -1.16 10.99 10.89
N TYR A 106 -2.17 10.23 10.44
CA TYR A 106 -2.21 8.78 10.66
C TYR A 106 -1.08 8.02 9.95
N LYS A 107 -0.67 8.44 8.74
CA LYS A 107 0.45 7.81 8.04
C LYS A 107 1.83 8.20 8.58
N ASN A 108 1.92 9.28 9.35
CA ASN A 108 3.18 9.85 9.87
C ASN A 108 3.31 9.63 11.39
N ILE A 109 2.93 8.44 11.86
CA ILE A 109 3.08 8.08 13.28
C ILE A 109 4.56 8.05 13.69
N GLN A 110 4.80 8.45 14.93
CA GLN A 110 6.10 8.24 15.57
C GLN A 110 6.12 6.83 16.18
N VAL A 111 7.14 6.07 15.82
CA VAL A 111 7.39 4.71 16.32
C VAL A 111 8.70 4.76 17.08
N ASP A 112 8.61 4.87 18.40
CA ASP A 112 9.75 4.94 19.30
C ASP A 112 10.19 3.54 19.77
N GLU A 113 11.13 3.50 20.72
CA GLU A 113 11.67 2.25 21.27
C GLU A 113 10.72 1.54 22.24
N GLN A 114 9.77 2.25 22.85
CA GLN A 114 8.78 1.63 23.74
C GLN A 114 7.69 0.93 22.92
N ALA A 115 7.41 1.46 21.72
CA ALA A 115 6.42 0.88 20.82
C ALA A 115 6.91 -0.33 20.04
N VAL A 116 8.22 -0.53 19.89
CA VAL A 116 8.79 -1.68 19.16
C VAL A 116 9.98 -2.23 19.92
N LEU A 117 9.78 -3.39 20.54
CA LEU A 117 10.80 -4.13 21.28
C LEU A 117 11.41 -5.17 20.36
N ALA A 118 12.71 -5.07 20.05
CA ALA A 118 13.40 -6.01 19.18
C ALA A 118 14.52 -6.76 19.93
N SER A 119 14.61 -8.08 19.75
CA SER A 119 15.65 -8.94 20.33
C SER A 119 15.86 -10.19 19.48
N GLY A 120 17.11 -10.49 19.12
CA GLY A 120 17.50 -11.79 18.54
C GLY A 120 16.72 -12.20 17.28
N GLY A 121 16.41 -11.25 16.38
CA GLY A 121 15.65 -11.51 15.16
C GLY A 121 14.12 -11.61 15.36
N LYS A 122 13.64 -11.35 16.57
CA LYS A 122 12.22 -11.17 16.88
C LYS A 122 11.94 -9.73 17.26
N SER A 123 10.73 -9.27 17.00
CA SER A 123 10.27 -7.98 17.45
C SER A 123 8.80 -8.05 17.80
N THR A 124 8.38 -7.26 18.79
CA THR A 124 6.97 -7.06 19.11
C THR A 124 6.69 -5.57 19.03
N ALA A 125 5.61 -5.20 18.34
CA ALA A 125 5.15 -3.83 18.25
C ALA A 125 3.77 -3.66 18.88
N PHE A 126 3.59 -2.60 19.65
CA PHE A 126 2.36 -2.34 20.40
C PHE A 126 1.72 -1.04 19.90
N SER A 127 0.50 -1.12 19.36
CA SER A 127 -0.22 0.10 18.97
C SER A 127 -0.64 0.93 20.18
N CYS A 128 -0.72 0.34 21.37
CA CYS A 128 -0.96 1.04 22.63
C CYS A 128 0.15 1.99 23.04
N ALA A 129 1.40 1.70 22.65
CA ALA A 129 2.54 2.57 22.90
C ALA A 129 2.69 3.67 21.82
N LEU A 130 1.83 3.66 20.79
CA LEU A 130 1.82 4.68 19.74
C LEU A 130 0.82 5.80 20.07
N ALA A 131 1.20 7.04 19.80
CA ALA A 131 0.34 8.22 19.96
C ALA A 131 -0.67 8.38 18.78
N VAL A 132 -1.49 7.36 18.53
CA VAL A 132 -2.49 7.35 17.45
C VAL A 132 -3.77 8.05 17.91
N THR A 133 -4.12 9.17 17.26
CA THR A 133 -5.28 9.99 17.65
C THR A 133 -6.28 10.25 16.53
N THR A 134 -5.94 9.94 15.28
CA THR A 134 -6.74 10.28 14.09
C THR A 134 -7.24 9.05 13.33
N GLY A 135 -7.43 7.95 14.05
CA GLY A 135 -7.92 6.67 13.52
C GLY A 135 -7.76 5.55 14.54
N PRO A 136 -8.05 4.29 14.14
CA PRO A 136 -7.98 3.14 15.03
C PRO A 136 -6.53 2.80 15.40
N ARG A 137 -6.33 2.23 16.59
CA ARG A 137 -5.09 1.50 16.90
C ARG A 137 -5.15 0.14 16.22
N LEU A 138 -4.02 -0.35 15.74
CA LEU A 138 -3.98 -1.56 14.93
C LEU A 138 -3.67 -2.83 15.72
N GLY A 139 -3.48 -2.74 17.04
CA GLY A 139 -3.21 -3.89 17.90
C GLY A 139 -1.71 -4.19 18.07
N GLU A 140 -1.43 -5.41 18.50
CA GLU A 140 -0.09 -5.93 18.72
C GLU A 140 0.38 -6.74 17.50
N PHE A 141 1.60 -6.50 17.07
CA PHE A 141 2.25 -7.22 15.98
C PHE A 141 3.46 -8.00 16.50
N ALA A 142 3.51 -9.29 16.18
CA ALA A 142 4.74 -10.06 16.27
C ALA A 142 5.44 -10.02 14.91
N LEU A 143 6.74 -9.73 14.91
CA LEU A 143 7.57 -9.69 13.71
C LEU A 143 8.77 -10.62 13.88
N GLU A 144 9.18 -11.22 12.77
CA GLU A 144 10.40 -12.02 12.70
C GLU A 144 11.28 -11.53 11.55
N ARG A 145 12.59 -11.59 11.76
CA ARG A 145 13.59 -11.25 10.76
C ARG A 145 13.82 -12.45 9.84
N SER A 146 13.65 -12.20 8.55
CA SER A 146 14.01 -13.11 7.47
C SER A 146 15.21 -12.56 6.67
N PRO A 147 15.81 -13.35 5.75
CA PRO A 147 16.80 -12.84 4.81
C PRO A 147 16.28 -11.69 3.92
N ASP A 148 14.97 -11.61 3.69
CA ASP A 148 14.33 -10.60 2.86
C ASP A 148 13.82 -9.38 3.65
N GLY A 149 14.12 -9.30 4.95
CA GLY A 149 13.71 -8.22 5.84
C GLY A 149 12.77 -8.68 6.97
N TRP A 150 12.12 -7.74 7.64
CA TRP A 150 11.17 -8.03 8.72
C TRP A 150 9.76 -8.25 8.20
N LEU A 151 9.12 -9.32 8.67
CA LEU A 151 7.75 -9.67 8.31
C LEU A 151 6.89 -9.78 9.57
N VAL A 152 5.62 -9.36 9.48
CA VAL A 152 4.64 -9.59 10.54
C VAL A 152 4.21 -11.07 10.51
N THR A 153 4.53 -11.80 11.57
CA THR A 153 4.25 -13.24 11.73
C THR A 153 3.13 -13.54 12.70
N GLY A 154 2.65 -12.54 13.45
CA GLY A 154 1.47 -12.68 14.30
C GLY A 154 0.78 -11.35 14.56
N HIS A 155 -0.49 -11.44 14.94
CA HIS A 155 -1.30 -10.27 15.29
C HIS A 155 -2.29 -10.59 16.42
N ARG A 156 -2.47 -9.65 17.35
CA ARG A 156 -3.41 -9.73 18.49
C ARG A 156 -4.11 -8.39 18.71
N THR A 157 -5.34 -8.45 19.25
CA THR A 157 -6.04 -7.25 19.72
C THR A 157 -5.41 -6.75 21.01
N GLU A 158 -5.32 -5.44 21.16
CA GLU A 158 -4.99 -4.79 22.43
C GLU A 158 -6.27 -4.24 23.10
N PRO A 159 -6.30 -4.10 24.43
CA PRO A 159 -7.39 -3.43 25.13
C PRO A 159 -7.64 -1.99 24.62
N ALA A 160 -8.91 -1.59 24.61
CA ALA A 160 -9.32 -0.25 24.15
C ALA A 160 -8.81 0.88 25.06
N ASP A 161 -8.50 0.57 26.31
CA ASP A 161 -7.96 1.48 27.31
C ASP A 161 -6.42 1.38 27.45
N CYS A 162 -5.78 0.47 26.72
CA CYS A 162 -4.35 0.17 26.84
C CYS A 162 -3.89 -0.23 28.24
N SER A 163 -4.79 -0.82 29.02
CA SER A 163 -4.39 -1.49 30.25
C SER A 163 -3.52 -2.70 29.91
N PRO A 164 -2.46 -2.98 30.69
CA PRO A 164 -1.68 -4.19 30.50
C PRO A 164 -2.58 -5.42 30.69
N SER A 165 -2.49 -6.38 29.76
CA SER A 165 -3.24 -7.64 29.75
C SER A 165 -2.58 -8.73 30.58
#